data_AF-A0A3P7QUK0-F1
#
_entry.id   AF-A0A3P7QUK0-F1
#
_cell.length_a   1.000
_cell.length_b   1.000
_cell.length_c   1.000
_cell.angle_alpha   90.00
_cell.angle_beta   90.00
_cell.angle_gamma   90.00
#
_symmetry.space_group_name_H-M   'P 1'
#
loop_
_entity.id
_entity.type
_entity.pdbx_description
1 polymer ?
#
loop_
_entity_poly.entity_id
_entity_poly.type
_entity_poly.pdbx_seq_one_letter_code
_entity_poly.pdbx_strand_id
1 'polypeptide(L)' 'MEQHHLLLLKQFITAVKANPELLHEPSLDFFRDFLVELGATIPPKKSHEKAHAEAGHKTETKEPEPEPMEVCRV' A
#
# COMPACT_ATOMS: atom_id res chain seq x y z
N MET A 1 -18.74 -4.01 8.24
CA MET A 1 -17.30 -3.70 8.27
C MET A 1 -16.50 -4.62 7.35
N GLU A 2 -16.59 -5.95 7.47
CA GLU A 2 -15.84 -6.91 6.62
C GLU A 2 -16.00 -6.70 5.10
N GLN A 3 -17.19 -6.32 4.64
CA GLN A 3 -17.44 -6.06 3.21
C GLN A 3 -16.53 -4.97 2.63
N HIS A 4 -16.19 -3.96 3.43
CA HIS A 4 -15.30 -2.87 3.00
C HIS A 4 -13.86 -3.36 2.82
N HIS A 5 -13.37 -4.21 3.72
CA HIS A 5 -12.03 -4.79 3.63
C HIS A 5 -11.89 -5.67 2.39
N LEU A 6 -12.93 -6.45 2.05
CA LEU A 6 -12.92 -7.25 0.83
C LEU A 6 -12.92 -6.39 -0.44
N LEU A 7 -13.63 -5.26 -0.44
CA LEU A 7 -13.63 -4.32 -1.55
C LEU A 7 -12.25 -3.67 -1.75
N LEU A 8 -11.62 -3.22 -0.66
CA LEU A 8 -10.26 -2.67 -0.69
C LEU A 8 -9.26 -3.70 -1.19
N LEU A 9 -9.33 -4.94 -0.71
CA LEU A 9 -8.44 -6.01 -1.13
C LEU A 9 -8.60 -6.31 -2.63
N LYS A 10 -9.84 -6.36 -3.15
CA LYS A 10 -10.09 -6.54 -4.59
C LYS A 10 -9.46 -5.43 -5.43
N GLN A 11 -9.59 -4.18 -4.98
CA GLN A 11 -8.99 -3.04 -5.67
C GLN A 11 -7.46 -3.12 -5.64
N PHE A 12 -6.89 -3.46 -4.48
CA PHE A 12 -5.45 -3.64 -4.31
C PHE A 12 -4.90 -4.74 -5.24
N ILE A 13 -5.56 -5.91 -5.29
CA ILE A 13 -5.17 -6.99 -6.20
C ILE A 13 -5.22 -6.52 -7.66
N THR A 14 -6.23 -5.72 -8.04
CA THR A 14 -6.33 -5.17 -9.40
C THR A 14 -5.17 -4.22 -9.70
N ALA A 15 -4.80 -3.36 -8.75
CA ALA A 15 -3.66 -2.46 -8.89
C ALA A 15 -2.32 -3.22 -9.03
N VAL A 16 -2.11 -4.25 -8.22
CA VAL A 16 -0.93 -5.12 -8.30
C VAL A 16 -0.85 -5.85 -9.64
N LYS A 17 -1.98 -6.31 -10.18
CA LYS A 17 -2.02 -6.96 -11.51
C LYS A 17 -1.72 -5.98 -12.65
N ALA A 18 -2.12 -4.73 -12.53
CA ALA A 18 -1.80 -3.69 -13.51
C ALA A 18 -0.32 -3.28 -13.42
N ASN A 19 0.21 -3.15 -12.19
CA ASN A 19 1.56 -2.67 -11.91
C ASN A 19 2.25 -3.60 -10.89
N PRO A 20 2.93 -4.65 -11.37
CA PRO A 20 3.61 -5.62 -10.50
C PRO A 20 4.81 -5.00 -9.75
N GLU A 21 5.29 -3.82 -10.17
CA GLU A 21 6.36 -3.10 -9.47
C GLU A 21 6.00 -2.72 -8.03
N LEU A 22 4.71 -2.61 -7.70
CA LEU A 22 4.24 -2.35 -6.33
C LEU A 22 4.70 -3.45 -5.36
N LEU A 23 4.82 -4.71 -5.82
CA LEU A 23 5.30 -5.82 -4.98
C LEU A 23 6.77 -5.69 -4.59
N HIS A 24 7.50 -4.72 -5.15
CA HIS A 24 8.90 -4.45 -4.83
C HIS A 24 9.07 -3.22 -3.93
N GLU A 25 7.98 -2.64 -3.45
CA GLU A 25 8.05 -1.60 -2.43
C GLU A 25 8.32 -2.24 -1.05
N PRO A 26 9.21 -1.66 -0.23
CA PRO A 26 9.59 -2.23 1.07
C PRO A 26 8.39 -2.35 2.03
N SER A 27 7.38 -1.49 1.87
CA SER A 27 6.14 -1.55 2.66
C SER A 27 5.25 -2.76 2.35
N LEU A 28 5.48 -3.42 1.20
CA LEU A 28 4.70 -4.58 0.73
C LEU A 28 5.49 -5.89 0.79
N ASP A 29 6.63 -5.89 1.49
CA ASP A 29 7.50 -7.06 1.63
C ASP A 29 6.76 -8.24 2.29
N PHE A 30 5.98 -7.96 3.35
CA PHE A 30 5.14 -8.97 4.01
C PHE A 30 4.12 -9.64 3.06
N PHE A 31 3.61 -8.89 2.09
CA PHE A 31 2.65 -9.40 1.11
C PHE A 31 3.36 -10.22 0.03
N ARG A 32 4.60 -9.85 -0.31
CA ARG A 32 5.49 -10.65 -1.14
C ARG A 32 5.80 -12.00 -0.48
N ASP A 33 6.17 -12.01 0.81
CA ASP A 33 6.41 -13.26 1.55
C ASP A 33 5.17 -14.15 1.54
N PHE A 34 4.00 -13.57 1.80
CA PHE A 34 2.72 -14.28 1.72
C PHE A 34 2.48 -14.91 0.34
N LEU A 35 2.79 -14.18 -0.74
CA LEU A 35 2.68 -14.71 -2.11
C LEU A 35 3.69 -15.85 -2.38
N VAL A 36 4.91 -15.74 -1.85
CA VAL A 36 5.95 -16.76 -1.97
C VAL A 36 5.56 -18.03 -1.19
N GLU A 37 4.99 -17.88 0.01
CA GLU A 37 4.44 -19.00 0.80
C GLU A 37 3.30 -19.72 0.05
N LEU A 38 2.50 -18.98 -0.73
CA LEU A 38 1.47 -19.54 -1.62
C LEU A 38 2.03 -20.17 -2.91
N GLY A 39 3.35 -20.13 -3.12
CA GLY A 39 4.03 -20.68 -4.30
C GLY A 39 4.03 -19.75 -5.52
N ALA A 40 3.69 -18.47 -5.36
CA ALA A 40 3.78 -17.52 -6.45
C ALA A 40 5.23 -17.11 -6.70
N THR A 41 5.62 -17.02 -7.98
CA THR A 41 6.93 -16.50 -8.38
C THR A 41 6.78 -15.03 -8.78
N ILE A 42 7.34 -14.11 -7.98
CA ILE A 42 7.31 -12.68 -8.29
C ILE A 42 8.37 -12.39 -9.35
N PRO A 43 8.00 -11.86 -10.53
CA PRO A 43 8.97 -11.53 -11.56
C PRO A 43 9.94 -10.45 -11.06
N PRO A 44 11.24 -10.50 -11.42
CA PRO A 44 12.19 -9.47 -11.04
C PRO A 44 11.80 -8.11 -11.63
N LYS A 45 12.09 -7.03 -10.89
CA LYS A 45 11.86 -5.64 -11.31
C LYS A 45 12.49 -5.49 -12.70
N LYS A 46 11.70 -5.18 -13.74
CA LYS A 46 12.25 -4.88 -15.06
C LYS A 46 13.09 -3.63 -14.90
N SER A 47 14.41 -3.82 -14.78
CA SER A 47 15.39 -2.75 -14.70
C SER A 47 15.35 -1.97 -16.01
N HIS A 48 14.48 -0.97 -16.10
CA HIS A 48 14.81 0.21 -16.88
C HIS A 48 15.78 1.00 -16.02
N GLU A 49 17.06 0.75 -16.27
CA GLU A 49 18.20 1.55 -15.86
C GLU A 49 17.87 3.05 -16.01
N LYS A 50 17.40 3.68 -14.92
CA LYS A 50 17.63 5.10 -14.62
C LYS A 50 17.72 5.26 -13.12
N ALA A 51 18.92 5.66 -12.71
CA ALA A 51 19.35 6.02 -11.39
C ALA A 51 18.30 6.83 -10.58
N HIS A 52 17.98 6.33 -9.39
CA HIS A 52 17.99 7.20 -8.22
C HIS A 52 18.50 6.39 -7.03
N ALA A 53 19.75 6.69 -6.68
CA ALA A 53 20.33 6.33 -5.40
C ALA A 53 19.55 7.02 -4.27
N GLU A 54 19.36 6.29 -3.18
CA GLU A 54 19.33 6.75 -1.79
C GLU A 54 18.62 8.08 -1.44
N ALA A 55 17.58 8.01 -0.61
CA ALA A 55 17.48 8.86 0.58
C ALA A 55 16.29 8.43 1.45
N GLY A 56 16.58 8.12 2.71
CA GLY A 56 15.55 7.94 3.74
C GLY A 56 14.76 9.22 4.02
N HIS A 57 13.49 9.05 4.34
CA HIS A 57 12.70 9.98 5.16
C HIS A 57 11.55 9.16 5.77
N LYS A 58 11.74 8.65 6.99
CA LYS A 58 11.25 9.26 8.24
C LYS A 58 9.73 9.49 8.21
N THR A 59 9.04 8.60 8.90
CA THR A 59 7.91 8.84 9.82
C THR A 59 7.36 10.27 9.81
N GLU A 60 6.10 10.46 9.40
CA GLU A 60 5.18 11.31 10.15
C GLU A 60 3.70 11.00 9.85
N THR A 61 3.03 10.56 10.90
CA THR A 61 1.60 10.54 11.16
C THR A 61 0.88 11.80 10.68
N LYS A 62 -0.26 11.64 10.01
CA LYS A 62 -1.36 12.61 10.13
C LYS A 62 -2.72 11.93 9.95
N GLU A 63 -3.21 11.41 11.06
CA GLU A 63 -4.62 11.20 11.35
C GLU A 63 -5.27 12.59 11.55
N PRO A 64 -6.44 12.86 10.93
CA PRO A 64 -7.32 13.89 11.45
C PRO A 64 -8.74 13.34 11.64
N GLU A 65 -9.08 13.05 12.89
CA GLU A 65 -10.42 13.20 13.48
C GLU A 65 -10.21 14.11 14.71
N PRO A 66 -11.14 14.98 15.19
CA PRO A 66 -12.57 15.13 14.91
C PRO A 66 -13.01 16.54 14.45
N GLU A 67 -14.17 16.65 13.77
CA GLU A 67 -14.92 17.90 13.72
C GLU A 67 -15.71 18.09 15.04
N PRO A 68 -15.57 19.23 15.74
CA PRO A 68 -16.33 19.49 16.95
C PRO A 68 -17.79 19.82 16.62
N MET A 69 -18.68 18.99 17.12
CA MET A 69 -20.10 19.26 17.32
C MET A 69 -20.28 20.14 18.56
N GLU A 70 -20.92 21.31 18.40
CA GLU A 70 -21.89 21.96 19.34
C GLU A 70 -22.22 23.36 18.79
N VAL A 71 -23.45 23.59 18.31
CA VAL A 71 -24.58 24.12 19.09
C VAL A 71 -24.20 25.38 19.88
N CYS A 72 -24.61 26.55 19.38
CA CYS A 72 -25.03 27.65 20.23
C CYS A 72 -26.26 28.32 19.63
N ARG A 73 -27.35 28.10 20.35
CA ARG A 73 -28.67 28.69 20.29
C ARG A 73 -28.57 30.16 20.72
N VAL A 74 -29.11 31.09 19.92
CA VAL A 74 -29.51 32.43 20.37
C VAL A 74 -30.85 32.75 19.74
#